data_AF-A0A2N5XI79-F1
#
_entry.id   AF-A0A2N5XI79-F1
#
_cell.length_a   1.000
_cell.length_b   1.000
_cell.length_c   1.000
_cell.angle_alpha   90.00
_cell.angle_beta   90.00
_cell.angle_gamma   90.00
#
_symmetry.space_group_name_H-M   'P 1'
#
loop_
_entity.id
_entity.type
_entity.pdbx_description
1 polymer ?
#
loop_
_entity_poly.entity_id
_entity_poly.type
_entity_poly.pdbx_seq_one_letter_code
_entity_poly.pdbx_strand_id
1 'polypeptide(L)'
;AGNAAYGAAKAAAEAWTLAMADSFRRAAEQTDPAPAGSAAAAILVVKALVHDAMRAERPNAKFAGFTDVADLAAEIAAVWDRPVEEVNGQRLWLTPRP
;
A
#
# COMPACT_ATOMS: atom_id res chain seq x y z
N ALA A 1 8.44 -8.01 24.33
CA ALA A 1 8.24 -8.80 23.09
C ALA A 1 6.81 -8.73 22.50
N GLY A 2 5.86 -7.99 23.10
CA GLY A 2 4.42 -8.12 22.77
C GLY A 2 4.00 -7.89 21.31
N ASN A 3 4.80 -7.15 20.51
CA ASN A 3 4.52 -6.90 19.10
C ASN A 3 5.60 -7.45 18.14
N ALA A 4 6.55 -8.26 18.64
CA ALA A 4 7.70 -8.70 17.85
C ALA A 4 7.29 -9.57 16.65
N ALA A 5 6.38 -10.52 16.85
CA ALA A 5 5.88 -11.37 15.77
C ALA A 5 5.11 -10.57 14.70
N TYR A 6 4.29 -9.62 15.11
CA TYR A 6 3.56 -8.73 14.20
C TYR A 6 4.51 -7.83 13.41
N GLY A 7 5.49 -7.22 14.08
CA GLY A 7 6.51 -6.39 13.44
C GLY A 7 7.35 -7.18 12.44
N ALA A 8 7.77 -8.40 12.81
CA ALA A 8 8.48 -9.30 11.90
C ALA A 8 7.64 -9.67 10.68
N ALA A 9 6.36 -10.00 10.86
CA ALA A 9 5.46 -10.31 9.75
C ALA A 9 5.27 -9.12 8.80
N LYS A 10 5.13 -7.90 9.34
CA LYS A 10 5.02 -6.67 8.52
C LYS A 10 6.30 -6.39 7.74
N ALA A 11 7.46 -6.49 8.39
CA ALA A 11 8.75 -6.31 7.73
C ALA A 11 8.98 -7.35 6.62
N ALA A 12 8.60 -8.62 6.87
CA ALA A 12 8.71 -9.68 5.88
C ALA A 12 7.81 -9.43 4.66
N ALA A 13 6.55 -9.03 4.87
CA ALA A 13 5.63 -8.69 3.79
C ALA A 13 6.17 -7.54 2.93
N GLU A 14 6.68 -6.49 3.56
CA GLU A 14 7.27 -5.34 2.88
C GLU A 14 8.53 -5.69 2.09
N ALA A 15 9.44 -6.47 2.67
CA ALA A 15 10.64 -6.96 1.97
C ALA A 15 10.27 -7.80 0.75
N TRP A 16 9.28 -8.69 0.89
CA TRP A 16 8.79 -9.51 -0.23
C TRP A 16 8.17 -8.66 -1.35
N THR A 17 7.32 -7.68 -1.01
CA THR A 17 6.71 -6.78 -2.02
C THR A 17 7.78 -6.01 -2.80
N LEU A 18 8.84 -5.53 -2.13
CA LEU A 18 9.93 -4.82 -2.80
C LEU A 18 10.77 -5.74 -3.69
N ALA A 19 11.02 -6.99 -3.26
CA ALA A 19 11.67 -8.00 -4.09
C ALA A 19 10.83 -8.34 -5.33
N MET A 20 9.50 -8.37 -5.20
CA MET A 20 8.59 -8.55 -6.33
C MET A 20 8.63 -7.37 -7.30
N ALA A 21 8.61 -6.14 -6.79
CA ALA A 21 8.74 -4.94 -7.60
C ALA A 21 10.03 -4.94 -8.43
N ASP A 22 11.14 -5.36 -7.81
CA ASP A 22 12.42 -5.57 -8.47
C ASP A 22 12.33 -6.59 -9.61
N SER A 23 11.66 -7.71 -9.38
CA SER A 23 11.47 -8.75 -10.41
C SER A 23 10.68 -8.25 -11.61
N PHE A 24 9.64 -7.41 -11.39
CA PHE A 24 8.88 -6.80 -12.48
C PHE A 24 9.72 -5.83 -13.29
N ARG A 25 10.56 -5.02 -12.63
CA ARG A 25 11.49 -4.11 -13.32
C ARG A 25 12.45 -4.90 -14.22
N ARG A 26 13.07 -5.95 -13.69
CA ARG A 26 14.00 -6.81 -14.45
C ARG A 26 13.33 -7.56 -15.59
N ALA A 27 12.07 -7.95 -15.43
CA ALA A 27 11.31 -8.61 -16.49
C ALA A 27 11.01 -7.65 -17.66
N ALA A 28 10.63 -6.40 -17.35
CA ALA A 28 10.37 -5.39 -18.38
C ALA A 28 11.62 -5.06 -19.22
N GLU A 29 12.81 -5.06 -18.60
CA GLU A 29 14.11 -4.85 -19.27
C GLU A 29 14.48 -5.97 -20.26
N GLN A 30 13.91 -7.18 -20.13
CA GLN A 30 14.26 -8.35 -20.95
C GLN A 30 13.37 -8.53 -22.19
N THR A 31 12.31 -7.75 -22.32
CA THR A 31 11.38 -7.76 -23.46
C THR A 31 11.78 -6.72 -24.50
N ASP A 32 11.77 -7.06 -25.80
CA ASP A 32 12.07 -6.15 -26.93
C ASP A 32 10.93 -6.17 -27.98
N PRO A 33 10.33 -5.00 -28.32
CA PRO A 33 10.47 -3.74 -27.61
C PRO A 33 9.94 -3.90 -26.19
N ALA A 34 10.58 -3.27 -25.21
CA ALA A 34 10.12 -3.32 -23.84
C ALA A 34 8.69 -2.76 -23.81
N PRO A 35 7.64 -3.58 -23.58
CA PRO A 35 6.34 -3.02 -23.29
C PRO A 35 6.52 -2.14 -22.06
N ALA A 36 5.80 -1.01 -22.00
CA ALA A 36 5.63 -0.29 -20.75
C ALA A 36 5.29 -1.35 -19.68
N GLY A 37 6.18 -1.53 -18.70
CA GLY A 37 6.06 -2.63 -17.74
C GLY A 37 4.64 -2.61 -17.19
N SER A 38 3.88 -3.70 -17.36
CA SER A 38 2.45 -3.72 -17.05
C SER A 38 2.14 -4.13 -15.62
N ALA A 39 3.17 -4.43 -14.84
CA ALA A 39 3.05 -4.95 -13.49
C ALA A 39 3.78 -4.05 -12.49
N ALA A 40 3.13 -3.82 -11.35
CA ALA A 40 3.67 -3.09 -10.22
C ALA A 40 3.38 -3.85 -8.93
N ALA A 41 4.30 -3.77 -7.96
CA ALA A 41 4.04 -4.18 -6.58
C ALA A 41 4.27 -2.97 -5.66
N ALA A 42 3.28 -2.64 -4.82
CA ALA A 42 3.29 -1.45 -3.98
C ALA A 42 2.79 -1.76 -2.56
N ILE A 43 3.12 -0.88 -1.61
CA ILE A 43 2.73 -1.00 -0.21
C ILE A 43 1.83 0.18 0.13
N LEU A 44 0.57 -0.08 0.50
CA LEU A 44 -0.32 0.96 1.03
C LEU A 44 -0.12 1.06 2.54
N VAL A 45 0.32 2.24 3.01
CA VAL A 45 0.64 2.49 4.41
C VAL A 45 -0.55 3.14 5.10
N VAL A 46 -1.14 2.40 6.04
CA VAL A 46 -2.24 2.87 6.90
C VAL A 46 -1.85 2.68 8.37
N LYS A 47 -2.36 3.55 9.25
CA LYS A 47 -2.20 3.41 10.70
C LYS A 47 -3.26 2.49 11.29
N ALA A 48 -4.52 2.76 10.98
CA ALA A 48 -5.70 2.02 11.40
C ALA A 48 -6.86 2.38 10.45
N LEU A 49 -7.92 1.57 10.44
CA LEU A 49 -9.09 1.78 9.57
C LEU A 49 -10.31 2.21 10.37
N VAL A 50 -11.15 3.04 9.77
CA VAL A 50 -12.47 3.42 10.29
C VAL A 50 -13.52 3.26 9.18
N HIS A 51 -14.74 2.92 9.56
CA HIS A 51 -15.91 2.85 8.70
C HIS A 51 -17.14 3.41 9.42
N ASP A 52 -18.24 3.61 8.69
CA ASP A 52 -19.43 4.30 9.22
C ASP A 52 -20.01 3.66 10.49
N ALA A 53 -20.14 2.33 10.52
CA ALA A 53 -20.66 1.65 11.72
C ALA A 53 -19.76 1.87 12.97
N MET A 54 -18.43 1.90 12.83
CA MET A 54 -17.53 2.23 13.95
C MET A 54 -17.76 3.66 14.47
N ARG A 55 -18.03 4.62 13.57
CA ARG A 55 -18.33 6.01 13.94
C ARG A 55 -19.69 6.10 14.65
N ALA A 56 -20.69 5.37 14.16
CA ALA A 56 -22.02 5.31 14.75
C ALA A 56 -22.00 4.70 16.17
N GLU A 57 -21.22 3.65 16.39
CA GLU A 57 -21.05 3.00 17.70
C GLU A 57 -20.27 3.87 18.70
N ARG A 58 -19.35 4.72 18.20
CA ARG A 58 -18.44 5.52 19.03
C ARG A 58 -18.41 6.98 18.55
N PRO A 59 -19.52 7.73 18.65
CA PRO A 59 -19.64 9.06 18.04
C PRO A 59 -18.67 10.09 18.61
N ASN A 60 -18.18 9.88 19.84
CA ASN A 60 -17.24 10.77 20.51
C ASN A 60 -15.76 10.36 20.33
N ALA A 61 -15.47 9.25 19.64
CA ALA A 61 -14.10 8.82 19.39
C ALA A 61 -13.45 9.67 18.29
N LYS A 62 -12.19 10.10 18.52
CA LYS A 62 -11.49 11.02 17.61
C LYS A 62 -10.97 10.37 16.32
N PHE A 63 -10.83 9.04 16.28
CA PHE A 63 -10.26 8.28 15.15
C PHE A 63 -8.98 8.91 14.55
N ALA A 64 -8.13 9.49 15.40
CA ALA A 64 -7.05 10.35 14.95
C ALA A 64 -5.99 9.60 14.12
N GLY A 65 -5.90 9.96 12.85
CA GLY A 65 -5.02 9.33 11.86
C GLY A 65 -5.49 7.96 11.38
N PHE A 66 -6.76 7.59 11.60
CA PHE A 66 -7.35 6.42 10.97
C PHE A 66 -7.69 6.78 9.53
N THR A 67 -7.47 5.84 8.61
CA THR A 67 -7.84 5.94 7.20
C THR A 67 -9.27 5.45 7.05
N ASP A 68 -10.12 6.21 6.36
CA ASP A 68 -11.46 5.73 6.05
C ASP A 68 -11.37 4.58 5.03
N VAL A 69 -12.19 3.55 5.19
CA VAL A 69 -12.20 2.42 4.24
C VAL A 69 -12.64 2.85 2.84
N ALA A 70 -13.45 3.91 2.73
CA ALA A 70 -13.81 4.49 1.44
C ALA A 70 -12.58 5.13 0.75
N ASP A 71 -11.75 5.85 1.52
CA ASP A 71 -10.51 6.45 1.03
C ASP A 71 -9.52 5.36 0.60
N LEU A 72 -9.38 4.30 1.41
CA LEU A 72 -8.54 3.15 1.05
C LEU A 72 -9.01 2.49 -0.27
N ALA A 73 -10.31 2.30 -0.44
CA ALA A 73 -10.87 1.71 -1.66
C ALA A 73 -10.63 2.61 -2.88
N ALA A 74 -10.81 3.92 -2.74
CA ALA A 74 -10.53 4.88 -3.79
C ALA A 74 -9.06 4.86 -4.21
N GLU A 75 -8.14 4.78 -3.25
CA GLU A 75 -6.70 4.73 -3.52
C GLU A 75 -6.27 3.42 -4.18
N ILE A 76 -6.86 2.28 -3.79
CA ILE A 76 -6.65 1.00 -4.48
C ILE A 76 -7.20 1.03 -5.92
N ALA A 77 -8.31 1.73 -6.18
CA ALA A 77 -8.79 1.89 -7.55
C ALA A 77 -7.86 2.82 -8.35
N ALA A 78 -7.41 3.92 -7.76
CA ALA A 78 -6.61 4.94 -8.42
C ALA A 78 -5.20 4.46 -8.82
N VAL A 79 -4.65 3.40 -8.23
CA VAL A 79 -3.33 2.90 -8.66
C VAL A 79 -3.32 2.41 -10.11
N TRP A 80 -4.46 2.01 -10.66
CA TRP A 80 -4.57 1.52 -12.03
C TRP A 80 -4.50 2.65 -13.06
N ASP A 81 -4.78 3.87 -12.66
CA ASP A 81 -4.73 5.06 -13.51
C ASP A 81 -3.35 5.74 -13.48
N ARG A 82 -2.40 5.18 -12.71
CA ARG A 82 -1.07 5.76 -12.50
C ARG A 82 -0.01 5.03 -13.33
N PRO A 83 1.01 5.75 -13.82
CA PRO A 83 2.14 5.12 -14.49
C PRO A 83 2.84 4.11 -13.58
N VAL A 84 3.29 2.98 -14.13
CA VAL A 84 3.90 1.89 -13.36
C VAL A 84 5.16 2.34 -12.64
N GLU A 85 5.94 3.24 -13.23
CA GLU A 85 7.10 3.89 -12.64
C GLU A 85 6.79 4.70 -11.38
N GLU A 86 5.55 5.16 -11.21
CA GLU A 86 5.10 5.89 -10.01
C GLU A 86 4.53 4.98 -8.93
N VAL A 87 4.27 3.70 -9.24
CA VAL A 87 3.61 2.75 -8.34
C VAL A 87 4.57 1.64 -7.90
N ASN A 88 5.35 1.09 -8.84
CA ASN A 88 6.18 -0.07 -8.59
C ASN A 88 7.28 0.22 -7.56
N GLY A 89 7.35 -0.61 -6.51
CA GLY A 89 8.30 -0.48 -5.41
C GLY A 89 8.00 0.66 -4.43
N GLN A 90 6.86 1.35 -4.58
CA GLN A 90 6.54 2.50 -3.76
C GLN A 90 5.79 2.14 -2.47
N ARG A 91 6.00 2.99 -1.46
CA ARG A 91 5.14 3.10 -0.28
C ARG A 91 4.14 4.23 -0.52
N LEU A 92 2.88 3.89 -0.71
CA LEU A 92 1.78 4.81 -0.91
C LEU A 92 1.18 5.15 0.45
N TRP A 93 1.43 6.37 0.93
CA TRP A 93 1.08 6.79 2.28
C TRP A 93 -0.34 7.34 2.34
N LEU A 94 -1.22 6.67 3.09
CA LEU A 94 -2.57 7.16 3.43
C LEU A 94 -2.61 7.79 4.83
N THR A 95 -1.43 8.19 5.29
CA THR A 95 -1.16 8.88 6.55
C THR A 95 -0.11 9.97 6.28
N PRO A 96 0.05 10.96 7.17
CA PRO A 96 1.23 11.82 7.13
C PRO A 96 2.51 10.99 7.09
N ARG A 97 3.49 11.42 6.29
CA ARG A 97 4.80 10.77 6.23
C ARG A 97 5.55 11.02 7.55
N PRO A 98 6.26 10.02 8.09
CA PRO A 98 7.11 10.18 9.27
C PRO A 98 8.29 11.13 9.02
#